data_AF-A0A8T4T8K4-F1
#
_entry.id   AF-A0A8T4T8K4-F1
#
_cell.length_a   1.000
_cell.length_b   1.000
_cell.length_c   1.000
_cell.angle_alpha   90.00
_cell.angle_beta   90.00
_cell.angle_gamma   90.00
#
_symmetry.space_group_name_H-M   'P 1'
#
loop_
_entity.id
_entity.type
_entity.pdbx_description
1 polymer ?
#
loop_
_entity_poly.entity_id
_entity_poly.type
_entity_poly.pdbx_seq_one_letter_code
_entity_poly.pdbx_strand_id
1 'polypeptide(L)' 'MPSFKEAAILAIRKYPEVFSALEEYERTRKLPKFSYRKRMDITIDEHILKKFKEHCREKGLNMSRVIENHIKEELHKA' A
#
# COMPACT_ATOMS: atom_id res chain seq x y z
N MET A 1 17.46 7.61 -29.81
CA MET A 1 16.27 7.72 -28.93
C MET A 1 15.48 6.44 -29.08
N PRO A 2 15.05 5.78 -27.98
CA PRO A 2 14.16 4.64 -28.09
C PRO A 2 12.89 5.05 -28.84
N SER A 3 12.34 4.14 -29.65
CA SER A 3 11.04 4.39 -30.28
C SER A 3 9.97 4.56 -29.21
N PHE A 4 8.90 5.29 -29.52
CA PHE A 4 7.77 5.47 -28.59
C PHE A 4 7.24 4.14 -28.05
N LYS A 5 7.17 3.12 -28.91
CA LYS A 5 6.73 1.76 -28.54
C LYS A 5 7.65 1.11 -27.51
N GLU A 6 8.97 1.21 -27.69
CA GLU A 6 9.95 0.66 -26.75
C GLU A 6 9.91 1.39 -25.41
N ALA A 7 9.81 2.72 -25.43
CA ALA A 7 9.68 3.53 -24.23
C ALA A 7 8.38 3.22 -23.47
N ALA A 8 7.26 3.03 -24.19
CA ALA A 8 5.98 2.66 -23.60
C ALA A 8 6.03 1.27 -22.94
N ILE A 9 6.60 0.26 -23.62
CA ILE A 9 6.76 -1.08 -23.05
C ILE A 9 7.63 -1.05 -21.79
N LEU A 10 8.72 -0.26 -21.82
CA LEU A 10 9.60 -0.10 -20.66
C LEU A 10 8.88 0.57 -19.49
N ALA A 11 8.08 1.60 -19.76
CA ALA A 11 7.28 2.30 -18.76
C ALA A 11 6.21 1.38 -18.14
N ILE A 12 5.51 0.56 -18.94
CA ILE A 12 4.51 -0.41 -18.47
C ILE A 12 5.15 -1.43 -17.53
N ARG A 13 6.32 -1.96 -17.88
CA ARG A 13 7.03 -2.94 -17.04
C ARG A 13 7.53 -2.33 -15.73
N LYS A 14 7.96 -1.07 -15.78
CA LYS A 14 8.60 -0.40 -14.65
C LYS A 14 7.59 0.23 -13.67
N TYR A 15 6.40 0.60 -14.16
CA TYR A 15 5.38 1.31 -13.38
C TYR A 15 3.96 0.78 -13.65
N PRO A 16 3.69 -0.52 -13.44
CA PRO A 16 2.36 -1.11 -13.70
C PRO A 16 1.23 -0.42 -12.91
N GLU A 17 1.53 0.11 -11.73
CA GLU A 17 0.61 0.86 -10.89
C GLU A 17 0.11 2.17 -11.52
N VAL A 18 0.95 2.81 -12.35
CA VAL A 18 0.56 4.04 -13.07
C VAL A 18 -0.50 3.74 -14.11
N PHE A 19 -0.38 2.61 -14.81
CA PHE A 19 -1.38 2.19 -15.79
C PHE A 19 -2.69 1.75 -15.14
N SER A 20 -2.62 1.05 -14.00
CA SER A 20 -3.80 0.71 -13.21
C SER A 20 -4.55 1.97 -12.75
N ALA A 21 -3.82 3.02 -12.38
CA ALA A 21 -4.40 4.31 -12.03
C ALA A 21 -5.02 5.06 -13.22
N LEU A 22 -4.45 4.92 -14.41
CA LEU A 22 -5.01 5.47 -15.65
C LEU A 22 -6.29 4.74 -16.08
N GLU A 23 -6.35 3.42 -15.94
CA GLU A 23 -7.56 2.62 -16.18
C GLU A 23 -8.68 3.03 -15.21
N GLU A 24 -8.35 3.24 -13.94
CA GLU A 24 -9.32 3.73 -12.96
C GLU A 24 -9.78 5.17 -13.25
N TYR A 25 -8.90 6.01 -13.78
CA TYR A 25 -9.27 7.35 -14.29
C TYR A 25 -10.21 7.27 -15.48
N GLU A 26 -9.97 6.38 -16.44
CA GLU A 26 -10.87 6.20 -17.59
C GLU A 26 -12.29 5.82 -17.12
N ARG A 27 -12.38 4.91 -16.15
CA ARG A 27 -13.66 4.46 -15.58
C ARG A 27 -14.37 5.53 -14.76
N THR A 28 -13.64 6.33 -13.98
CA THR A 28 -14.23 7.20 -12.94
C THR A 28 -14.09 8.71 -13.21
N ARG A 29 -13.30 9.07 -14.23
CA ARG A 29 -12.81 10.43 -14.53
C ARG A 29 -12.08 11.11 -13.37
N LYS A 30 -11.60 10.34 -12.39
CA LYS A 30 -10.85 10.83 -11.22
C LYS A 30 -9.57 10.04 -11.09
N LEU A 31 -8.43 10.73 -11.06
CA LEU A 31 -7.15 10.06 -10.86
C LEU A 31 -7.16 9.52 -9.43
N PRO A 32 -6.93 8.22 -9.21
CA PRO A 32 -6.79 7.72 -7.86
C PRO A 32 -5.61 8.45 -7.23
N LYS A 33 -5.87 9.09 -6.09
CA LYS A 33 -4.83 9.82 -5.37
C LYS A 33 -3.84 8.77 -4.86
N PHE A 34 -2.69 8.65 -5.52
CA PHE A 34 -1.59 7.73 -5.15
C PHE A 34 -1.13 7.86 -3.68
N SER A 35 -1.50 8.95 -3.00
CA SER A 35 -1.15 9.26 -1.62
C SER A 35 -2.15 8.78 -0.56
N TYR A 36 -3.29 8.17 -0.93
CA TYR A 36 -4.25 7.72 0.08
C TYR A 36 -3.87 6.37 0.66
N ARG A 37 -3.87 6.30 2.00
CA ARG A 37 -3.84 5.03 2.73
C ARG A 37 -4.98 4.16 2.23
N LYS A 38 -4.65 2.98 1.70
CA LYS A 38 -5.65 1.96 1.37
C LYS A 38 -6.08 1.27 2.66
N ARG A 39 -7.37 0.94 2.76
CA ARG A 39 -7.88 0.08 3.82
C ARG A 39 -7.51 -1.36 3.48
N MET A 40 -7.15 -2.12 4.50
CA MET A 40 -6.80 -3.53 4.40
C MET A 40 -7.59 -4.27 5.47
N ASP A 41 -8.35 -5.26 5.05
CA ASP A 41 -9.07 -6.15 5.95
C ASP A 41 -8.16 -7.33 6.31
N ILE A 42 -7.92 -7.55 7.60
CA ILE A 42 -7.08 -8.63 8.11
C ILE A 42 -7.82 -9.39 9.19
N THR A 43 -7.64 -10.70 9.19
CA THR A 43 -8.12 -11.57 10.26
C THR A 43 -6.97 -11.85 11.22
N ILE A 44 -7.20 -11.62 12.52
CA ILE A 44 -6.23 -11.83 13.59
C ILE A 44 -6.94 -12.56 14.72
N ASP A 45 -6.23 -13.45 15.41
CA ASP A 45 -6.70 -14.09 16.64
C ASP A 45 -7.17 -13.07 17.70
N GLU A 46 -8.26 -13.39 18.38
CA GLU A 46 -8.90 -12.48 19.35
C GLU A 46 -8.00 -12.17 20.55
N HIS A 47 -7.28 -13.17 21.08
CA HIS A 47 -6.39 -12.98 22.22
C HIS A 47 -5.20 -12.11 21.85
N ILE A 48 -4.66 -12.30 20.65
CA ILE A 48 -3.57 -11.46 20.10
C ILE A 48 -4.06 -10.03 19.91
N LEU A 49 -5.24 -9.83 19.32
CA LEU A 49 -5.80 -8.49 19.11
C LEU A 49 -6.00 -7.75 20.44
N LYS A 50 -6.49 -8.44 21.48
CA LYS A 50 -6.67 -7.86 22.81
C LYS A 50 -5.35 -7.38 23.40
N LYS A 51 -4.33 -8.26 23.44
CA LYS A 51 -2.99 -7.90 23.93
C LYS A 51 -2.36 -6.76 23.13
N PHE A 52 -2.54 -6.76 21.82
CA PHE A 52 -2.01 -5.72 20.94
C PHE A 52 -2.68 -4.35 21.20
N LYS A 53 -3.99 -4.32 21.41
CA LYS A 53 -4.73 -3.11 21.80
C LYS A 53 -4.26 -2.57 23.14
N GLU A 54 -4.12 -3.43 24.14
CA GLU A 54 -3.62 -3.07 25.48
C GLU A 54 -2.21 -2.47 25.39
N HIS A 55 -1.30 -3.16 24.69
CA HIS A 55 0.07 -2.68 24.44
C HIS A 55 0.11 -1.31 23.78
N CYS A 56 -0.69 -1.10 22.75
CA CYS A 56 -0.76 0.17 22.05
C CYS A 56 -1.34 1.28 22.93
N ARG A 57 -2.31 0.95 23.79
CA ARG A 57 -2.93 1.91 24.71
C ARG A 57 -1.95 2.36 25.80
N GLU A 58 -1.25 1.42 26.42
CA GLU A 58 -0.28 1.71 27.50
C GLU A 58 0.87 2.59 27.00
N LYS A 59 1.31 2.38 25.75
CA LYS A 59 2.43 3.11 25.14
C LYS A 59 2.01 4.34 24.32
N GLY A 60 0.71 4.64 24.21
CA GLY A 60 0.21 5.74 23.39
C GLY A 60 0.49 5.58 21.88
N LEU A 61 0.52 4.35 21.37
CA LEU A 61 0.86 4.04 19.99
C LEU A 61 -0.38 3.90 19.10
N ASN A 62 -0.24 4.29 17.83
CA ASN A 62 -1.26 4.06 16.82
C ASN A 62 -1.10 2.66 16.21
N MET A 63 -2.11 1.81 16.36
CA MET A 63 -2.11 0.41 15.87
C MET A 63 -1.75 0.30 14.38
N SER A 64 -2.38 1.11 13.52
CA SER A 64 -2.12 1.08 12.08
C SER A 64 -0.67 1.43 11.77
N ARG A 65 -0.10 2.41 12.48
CA ARG A 65 1.30 2.81 12.30
C ARG A 65 2.28 1.72 12.75
N VAL A 66 1.96 1.01 13.83
CA VAL A 66 2.79 -0.12 14.30
C VAL A 66 2.79 -1.24 13.28
N ILE A 67 1.62 -1.61 12.77
CA ILE A 67 1.49 -2.64 11.72
C ILE A 67 2.24 -2.20 10.45
N GLU A 68 2.06 -0.96 10.01
CA GLU A 68 2.72 -0.42 8.81
C GLU A 68 4.25 -0.43 8.94
N ASN A 69 4.79 -0.04 10.10
CA ASN A 69 6.22 -0.08 10.36
C ASN A 69 6.75 -1.50 10.33
N HIS A 70 6.03 -2.45 10.94
CA HIS A 70 6.47 -3.84 10.95
C HIS A 70 6.45 -4.46 9.55
N ILE A 71 5.42 -4.15 8.74
CA ILE A 71 5.38 -4.55 7.32
C ILE A 71 6.59 -3.97 6.56
N LYS A 72 6.93 -2.69 6.77
CA LYS A 72 8.10 -2.06 6.15
C LYS A 72 9.40 -2.75 6.53
N GLU A 73 9.58 -3.05 7.81
CA GLU A 73 10.77 -3.76 8.30
C GLU A 73 10.93 -5.14 7.65
N GLU A 74 9.85 -5.90 7.50
CA GLU A 74 9.87 -7.21 6.83
C GLU A 74 10.17 -7.08 5.34
N LEU A 75 9.58 -6.11 4.64
CA LEU A 75 9.81 -5.89 3.21
C LEU A 75 11.22 -5.37 2.89
N HIS A 76 11.89 -4.69 3.82
CA HIS A 76 13.27 -4.23 3.65
C HIS A 76 14.33 -5.29 4.01
N LYS A 77 13.93 -6.35 4.72
CA LYS A 77 14.79 -7.51 5.00
C LYS A 77 14.77 -8.57 3.90
N ALA A 78 13.77 -8.53 3.02
CA ALA A 78 13.60 -9.40 1.86
C ALA A 78 14.31 -8.85 0.62
#